data_AF-A0AAU7KVW1-F1
#
_entry.id   AF-A0AAU7KVW1-F1
#
_cell.length_a   1.000
_cell.length_b   1.000
_cell.length_c   1.000
_cell.angle_alpha   90.00
_cell.angle_beta   90.00
_cell.angle_gamma   90.00
#
_symmetry.space_group_name_H-M   'P 1'
#
loop_
_entity.id
_entity.type
_entity.pdbx_description
1 polymer ?
#
loop_
_entity_poly.entity_id
_entity_poly.type
_entity_poly.pdbx_seq_one_letter_code
_entity_poly.pdbx_strand_id
1 'polypeptide(L)'
;MSTPCIICVAITGSVGRKEHNPAIPVTIEEQVESTQAAFEAGAAIAHCHVRNDDQSPTSDPEKFARLMEGLRTHCPGMIIQLSTGGRSGAGEARGGMLRLKPDMASLSVGSNNFPNRVYENPPQLVEWLADEMLKYDVKPEIEAFDLSHIHQAVALSKQGKLKGPLYVQFVMGVKNAMPVDKPTLDFYVETLNRLAPDAQWCGAGIGPNQALLNEWSIAAGGHTRTGLEDNVRLDRHTLAPSNAALVERVVTLCEKYERPVATWHQARRILDLTE
;
A
#
# COMPACT_ATOMS: atom_id res chain seq x y z
N MET A 1 -4.82 -20.72 -16.48
CA MET A 1 -4.98 -20.59 -15.02
C MET A 1 -5.11 -19.11 -14.72
N SER A 2 -6.07 -18.69 -13.89
CA SER A 2 -6.24 -17.27 -13.54
C SER A 2 -5.03 -16.75 -12.74
N THR A 3 -4.61 -15.50 -12.99
CA THR A 3 -3.49 -14.87 -12.29
C THR A 3 -3.84 -14.69 -10.81
N PRO A 4 -3.03 -15.18 -9.86
CA PRO A 4 -3.28 -14.99 -8.43
C PRO A 4 -3.42 -13.51 -8.06
N CYS A 5 -4.27 -13.22 -7.08
CA CYS A 5 -4.50 -11.86 -6.58
C CYS A 5 -3.69 -11.62 -5.32
N ILE A 6 -2.76 -10.65 -5.36
CA ILE A 6 -2.05 -10.17 -4.17
C ILE A 6 -2.99 -9.27 -3.37
N ILE A 7 -3.09 -9.54 -2.07
CA ILE A 7 -3.80 -8.70 -1.10
C ILE A 7 -2.76 -7.99 -0.24
N CYS A 8 -2.76 -6.67 -0.29
CA CYS A 8 -2.03 -5.80 0.62
C CYS A 8 -2.92 -5.39 1.79
N VAL A 9 -2.40 -5.47 3.02
CA VAL A 9 -3.07 -4.96 4.22
C VAL A 9 -2.36 -3.71 4.73
N ALA A 10 -3.07 -2.58 4.72
CA ALA A 10 -2.63 -1.30 5.26
C ALA A 10 -3.14 -1.13 6.69
N ILE A 11 -2.27 -1.47 7.65
CA ILE A 11 -2.68 -1.86 8.99
C ILE A 11 -3.10 -0.69 9.90
N THR A 12 -2.49 0.49 9.73
CA THR A 12 -2.58 1.59 10.71
C THR A 12 -2.74 2.98 10.07
N GLY A 13 -1.97 3.29 9.03
CA GLY A 13 -1.92 4.63 8.45
C GLY A 13 -1.43 5.73 9.38
N SER A 14 -1.70 6.97 9.01
CA SER A 14 -1.33 8.18 9.77
C SER A 14 -2.51 8.96 10.35
N VAL A 15 -3.74 8.61 9.98
CA VAL A 15 -4.96 9.38 10.32
C VAL A 15 -5.86 8.64 11.31
N GLY A 16 -6.11 7.35 11.09
CA GLY A 16 -6.94 6.54 11.98
C GLY A 16 -6.47 6.60 13.43
N ARG A 17 -7.41 6.62 14.38
CA ARG A 17 -7.17 6.67 15.82
C ARG A 17 -8.12 5.70 16.50
N LYS A 18 -7.80 5.23 17.70
CA LYS A 18 -8.66 4.30 18.47
C LYS A 18 -10.05 4.84 18.76
N GLU A 19 -10.21 6.16 18.82
CA GLU A 19 -11.52 6.81 18.94
C GLU A 19 -12.41 6.59 17.69
N HIS A 20 -11.82 6.43 16.51
CA HIS A 20 -12.53 6.14 15.27
C HIS A 20 -12.88 4.65 15.17
N ASN A 21 -11.96 3.78 15.58
CA ASN A 21 -12.17 2.35 15.72
C ASN A 21 -11.12 1.75 16.69
N PRO A 22 -11.52 1.09 17.79
CA PRO A 22 -10.58 0.54 18.76
C PRO A 22 -9.67 -0.57 18.19
N ALA A 23 -10.05 -1.16 17.06
CA ALA A 23 -9.27 -2.20 16.38
C ALA A 23 -8.03 -1.67 15.64
N ILE A 24 -7.85 -0.34 15.53
CA ILE A 24 -6.66 0.24 14.91
C ILE A 24 -5.43 -0.07 15.78
N PRO A 25 -4.43 -0.83 15.26
CA PRO A 25 -3.24 -1.16 16.00
C PRO A 25 -2.28 0.04 16.04
N VAL A 26 -1.82 0.41 17.23
CA VAL A 26 -0.96 1.58 17.46
C VAL A 26 0.41 1.16 17.98
N THR A 27 0.48 0.30 19.00
CA THR A 27 1.77 -0.17 19.52
C THR A 27 2.39 -1.22 18.60
N ILE A 28 3.69 -1.48 18.74
CA ILE A 28 4.37 -2.46 17.91
C ILE A 28 3.75 -3.86 18.10
N GLU A 29 3.40 -4.21 19.33
CA GLU A 29 2.78 -5.49 19.68
C GLU A 29 1.40 -5.63 19.00
N GLU A 30 0.57 -4.59 19.10
CA GLU A 30 -0.74 -4.56 18.42
C GLU A 30 -0.59 -4.66 16.90
N GLN A 31 0.42 -3.99 16.33
CA GLN A 31 0.69 -4.02 14.90
C GLN A 31 1.13 -5.40 14.44
N VAL A 32 2.00 -6.07 15.18
CA VAL A 32 2.45 -7.44 14.88
C VAL A 32 1.29 -8.42 14.95
N GLU A 33 0.49 -8.39 16.03
CA GLU A 33 -0.68 -9.27 16.19
C GLU A 33 -1.73 -9.04 15.09
N SER A 34 -2.06 -7.77 14.81
CA SER A 34 -3.02 -7.42 13.76
C SER A 34 -2.55 -7.84 12.37
N THR A 35 -1.24 -7.70 12.10
CA THR A 35 -0.64 -8.11 10.83
C THR A 35 -0.60 -9.62 10.69
N GLN A 36 -0.25 -10.36 11.76
CA GLN A 36 -0.25 -11.82 11.75
C GLN A 36 -1.65 -12.37 11.44
N ALA A 37 -2.70 -11.86 12.10
CA ALA A 37 -4.07 -12.27 11.81
C ALA A 37 -4.46 -11.98 10.35
N ALA A 38 -4.01 -10.84 9.80
CA ALA A 38 -4.26 -10.49 8.40
C ALA A 38 -3.46 -11.37 7.41
N PHE A 39 -2.23 -11.75 7.77
CA PHE A 39 -1.39 -12.68 7.01
C PHE A 39 -2.01 -14.07 6.95
N GLU A 40 -2.46 -14.59 8.09
CA GLU A 40 -3.18 -15.87 8.20
C GLU A 40 -4.50 -15.86 7.42
N ALA A 41 -5.17 -14.70 7.35
CA ALA A 41 -6.37 -14.51 6.54
C ALA A 41 -6.10 -14.40 5.03
N GLY A 42 -4.85 -14.23 4.58
CA GLY A 42 -4.47 -14.25 3.16
C GLY A 42 -3.79 -12.98 2.62
N ALA A 43 -3.46 -12.00 3.46
CA ALA A 43 -2.64 -10.87 3.03
C ALA A 43 -1.19 -11.30 2.78
N ALA A 44 -0.59 -10.87 1.67
CA ALA A 44 0.79 -11.18 1.32
C ALA A 44 1.74 -9.99 1.49
N ILE A 45 1.21 -8.77 1.58
CA ILE A 45 1.96 -7.52 1.79
C ILE A 45 1.40 -6.81 3.01
N ALA A 46 2.26 -6.35 3.92
CA ALA A 46 1.92 -5.42 4.98
C ALA A 46 2.42 -4.02 4.62
N HIS A 47 1.49 -3.08 4.42
CA HIS A 47 1.81 -1.65 4.28
C HIS A 47 1.85 -1.01 5.67
N CYS A 48 3.05 -0.57 6.07
CA CYS A 48 3.35 -0.23 7.45
C CYS A 48 3.58 1.27 7.63
N HIS A 49 2.82 1.83 8.57
CA HIS A 49 3.09 3.08 9.25
C HIS A 49 3.38 2.77 10.73
N VAL A 50 4.22 3.57 11.40
CA VAL A 50 4.38 3.48 12.86
C VAL A 50 3.79 4.72 13.54
N ARG A 51 3.42 4.56 14.81
CA ARG A 51 2.84 5.61 15.65
C ARG A 51 3.63 5.81 16.94
N ASN A 52 3.51 7.00 17.50
CA ASN A 52 3.83 7.22 18.91
C ASN A 52 2.70 6.66 19.79
N ASP A 53 2.99 6.51 21.08
CA ASP A 53 2.08 5.86 22.03
C ASP A 53 0.81 6.70 22.26
N ASP A 54 0.90 8.02 22.03
CA ASP A 54 -0.23 8.97 21.99
C ASP A 54 -1.03 8.92 20.67
N GLN A 55 -0.76 7.94 19.81
CA GLN A 55 -1.34 7.73 18.49
C GLN A 55 -0.92 8.76 17.43
N SER A 56 -0.04 9.72 17.74
CA SER A 56 0.48 10.65 16.73
C SER A 56 1.37 9.93 15.70
N PRO A 57 1.37 10.37 14.43
CA PRO A 57 2.17 9.72 13.40
C PRO A 57 3.66 10.02 13.58
N THR A 58 4.52 9.09 13.19
CA THR A 58 5.98 9.25 13.26
C THR A 58 6.66 8.52 12.10
N SER A 59 7.87 8.98 11.74
CA SER A 59 8.77 8.33 10.78
C SER A 59 10.02 7.75 11.46
N ASP A 60 9.94 7.49 12.78
CA ASP A 60 11.04 6.96 13.59
C ASP A 60 11.56 5.61 13.06
N PRO A 61 12.82 5.55 12.56
CA PRO A 61 13.42 4.32 12.07
C PRO A 61 13.55 3.22 13.14
N GLU A 62 13.68 3.55 14.42
CA GLU A 62 13.79 2.54 15.48
C GLU A 62 12.46 1.82 15.72
N LYS A 63 11.34 2.55 15.67
CA LYS A 63 10.01 1.93 15.68
C LYS A 63 9.77 1.05 14.45
N PHE A 64 10.19 1.50 13.26
CA PHE A 64 10.12 0.66 12.06
C PHE A 64 10.96 -0.60 12.17
N ALA A 65 12.18 -0.51 12.72
CA ALA A 65 13.06 -1.67 12.91
C ALA A 65 12.41 -2.71 13.83
N ARG A 66 11.82 -2.28 14.96
CA ARG A 66 11.10 -3.16 15.88
C ARG A 66 9.89 -3.81 15.22
N LEU A 67 9.11 -3.05 14.45
CA LEU A 67 7.99 -3.61 13.69
C LEU A 67 8.47 -4.67 12.69
N MET A 68 9.51 -4.37 11.92
CA MET A 68 10.08 -5.32 10.95
C MET A 68 10.58 -6.60 11.60
N GLU A 69 11.24 -6.52 12.76
CA GLU A 69 11.69 -7.68 13.53
C GLU A 69 10.51 -8.56 13.96
N GLY A 70 9.46 -7.96 14.50
CA GLY A 70 8.23 -8.68 14.85
C GLY A 70 7.58 -9.33 13.63
N LEU A 71 7.42 -8.60 12.53
CA LEU A 71 6.80 -9.15 11.31
C LEU A 71 7.63 -10.28 10.69
N ARG A 72 8.95 -10.18 10.66
CA ARG A 72 9.82 -11.28 10.17
C ARG A 72 9.71 -12.53 11.03
N THR A 73 9.49 -12.37 12.33
CA THR A 73 9.36 -13.48 13.27
C THR A 73 7.98 -14.14 13.19
N HIS A 74 6.92 -13.33 13.17
CA HIS A 74 5.54 -13.80 13.29
C HIS A 74 4.82 -14.02 11.95
N CYS A 75 5.30 -13.36 10.89
CA CYS A 75 4.73 -13.44 9.52
C CYS A 75 5.83 -13.84 8.51
N PRO A 76 6.51 -15.00 8.69
CA PRO A 76 7.66 -15.35 7.87
C PRO A 76 7.30 -15.42 6.39
N GLY A 77 8.08 -14.69 5.58
CA GLY A 77 7.89 -14.60 4.13
C GLY A 77 6.92 -13.50 3.66
N MET A 78 6.12 -12.90 4.56
CA MET A 78 5.29 -11.74 4.22
C MET A 78 6.15 -10.60 3.68
N ILE A 79 5.67 -9.90 2.66
CA ILE A 79 6.36 -8.73 2.10
C ILE A 79 6.12 -7.54 3.02
N ILE A 80 7.19 -6.94 3.52
CA ILE A 80 7.12 -5.77 4.40
C ILE A 80 7.33 -4.52 3.57
N GLN A 81 6.30 -3.68 3.50
CA GLN A 81 6.31 -2.42 2.77
C GLN A 81 6.26 -1.22 3.73
N LEU A 82 7.32 -0.42 3.80
CA LEU A 82 7.33 0.76 4.68
C LEU A 82 6.81 2.00 3.98
N SER A 83 5.99 2.78 4.67
CA SER A 83 5.48 4.02 4.12
C SER A 83 6.50 5.14 4.16
N THR A 84 6.69 5.84 3.04
CA THR A 84 7.42 7.12 2.98
C THR A 84 6.47 8.32 2.98
N GLY A 85 5.22 8.14 3.42
CA GLY A 85 4.16 9.13 3.26
C GLY A 85 4.38 10.45 4.02
N GLY A 86 4.09 11.57 3.37
CA GLY A 86 4.31 12.92 3.93
C GLY A 86 3.37 13.34 5.07
N ARG A 87 2.43 12.48 5.51
CA ARG A 87 1.64 12.71 6.73
C ARG A 87 2.37 12.22 7.99
N SER A 88 3.35 11.34 7.84
CA SER A 88 4.12 10.75 8.95
C SER A 88 5.44 11.47 9.22
N GLY A 89 5.95 12.23 8.24
CA GLY A 89 7.19 12.98 8.31
C GLY A 89 7.30 14.03 7.21
N ALA A 90 8.40 14.78 7.19
CA ALA A 90 8.66 15.84 6.21
C ALA A 90 10.09 15.75 5.66
N GLY A 91 10.29 16.17 4.41
CA GLY A 91 11.59 16.12 3.74
C GLY A 91 12.21 14.72 3.75
N GLU A 92 13.54 14.66 3.89
CA GLU A 92 14.31 13.40 3.88
C GLU A 92 14.00 12.48 5.06
N ALA A 93 13.45 12.99 6.17
CA ALA A 93 13.03 12.14 7.30
C ALA A 93 12.00 11.07 6.87
N ARG A 94 11.26 11.32 5.79
CA ARG A 94 10.32 10.37 5.18
C ARG A 94 10.99 9.12 4.61
N GLY A 95 12.28 9.16 4.31
CA GLY A 95 13.07 8.01 3.83
C GLY A 95 14.07 7.47 4.85
N GLY A 96 14.12 8.01 6.07
CA GLY A 96 15.12 7.62 7.08
C GLY A 96 15.09 6.14 7.47
N MET A 97 13.96 5.46 7.27
CA MET A 97 13.78 4.03 7.50
C MET A 97 14.25 3.14 6.33
N LEU A 98 14.51 3.68 5.13
CA LEU A 98 14.87 2.88 3.95
C LEU A 98 16.18 2.10 4.15
N ARG A 99 17.11 2.63 4.97
CA ARG A 99 18.35 1.94 5.34
C ARG A 99 18.15 0.60 6.07
N LEU A 100 16.95 0.35 6.58
CA LEU A 100 16.56 -0.92 7.20
C LEU A 100 16.32 -2.04 6.17
N LYS A 101 16.33 -1.70 4.87
CA LYS A 101 16.15 -2.62 3.74
C LYS A 101 14.85 -3.44 3.86
N PRO A 102 13.67 -2.78 3.91
CA PRO A 102 12.41 -3.50 3.74
C PRO A 102 12.32 -4.09 2.33
N ASP A 103 11.43 -5.06 2.11
CA ASP A 103 11.22 -5.60 0.77
C ASP A 103 10.72 -4.52 -0.19
N MET A 104 9.84 -3.65 0.31
CA MET A 104 9.22 -2.58 -0.45
C MET A 104 9.12 -1.29 0.34
N ALA A 105 8.90 -0.19 -0.37
CA ALA A 105 8.46 1.07 0.24
C ALA A 105 7.51 1.82 -0.69
N SER A 106 6.53 2.52 -0.12
CA SER A 106 5.62 3.34 -0.93
C SER A 106 6.32 4.59 -1.43
N LEU A 107 6.04 5.02 -2.66
CA LEU A 107 6.62 6.21 -3.27
C LEU A 107 5.55 6.99 -4.05
N SER A 108 5.22 8.19 -3.59
CA SER A 108 4.43 9.13 -4.38
C SER A 108 5.36 9.90 -5.32
N VAL A 109 5.14 9.77 -6.63
CA VAL A 109 5.96 10.43 -7.66
C VAL A 109 5.41 11.78 -8.12
N GLY A 110 4.36 12.27 -7.47
CA GLY A 110 3.74 13.56 -7.74
C GLY A 110 2.98 14.10 -6.54
N SER A 111 2.56 15.37 -6.64
CA SER A 111 1.79 16.06 -5.59
C SER A 111 0.33 16.20 -6.01
N ASN A 112 -0.58 16.17 -5.04
CA ASN A 112 -2.02 16.34 -5.25
C ASN A 112 -2.67 16.96 -4.00
N ASN A 113 -3.92 17.38 -4.10
CA ASN A 113 -4.67 17.83 -2.92
C ASN A 113 -5.12 16.65 -2.06
N PHE A 114 -5.17 16.87 -0.75
CA PHE A 114 -5.73 16.00 0.28
C PHE A 114 -6.84 16.76 1.04
N PRO A 115 -7.61 16.10 1.94
CA PRO A 115 -8.83 16.69 2.52
C PRO A 115 -8.68 18.12 3.07
N ASN A 116 -7.55 18.40 3.74
CA ASN A 116 -7.31 19.64 4.47
C ASN A 116 -5.91 20.25 4.20
N ARG A 117 -5.18 19.76 3.18
CA ARG A 117 -3.81 20.22 2.85
C ARG A 117 -3.39 19.76 1.45
N VAL A 118 -2.28 20.28 0.94
CA VAL A 118 -1.56 19.66 -0.18
C VAL A 118 -0.81 18.42 0.32
N TYR A 119 -0.80 17.36 -0.47
CA TYR A 119 0.08 16.21 -0.27
C TYR A 119 1.36 16.44 -1.07
N GLU A 120 2.31 17.11 -0.42
CA GLU A 120 3.53 17.60 -1.06
C GLU A 120 4.54 16.48 -1.26
N ASN A 121 4.92 16.28 -2.53
CA ASN A 121 6.04 15.46 -2.98
C ASN A 121 6.83 16.29 -4.00
N PRO A 122 7.69 17.22 -3.53
CA PRO A 122 8.53 18.02 -4.41
C PRO A 122 9.40 17.11 -5.28
N PRO A 123 9.66 17.44 -6.56
CA PRO A 123 10.43 16.58 -7.46
C PRO A 123 11.78 16.13 -6.90
N GLN A 124 12.51 17.03 -6.20
CA GLN A 124 13.80 16.71 -5.59
C GLN A 124 13.68 15.63 -4.51
N LEU A 125 12.59 15.66 -3.72
CA LEU A 125 12.35 14.62 -2.72
C LEU A 125 11.97 13.29 -3.37
N VAL A 126 11.20 13.32 -4.46
CA VAL A 126 10.84 12.10 -5.22
C VAL A 126 12.10 11.43 -5.77
N GLU A 127 12.99 12.20 -6.39
CA GLU A 127 14.26 11.69 -6.92
C GLU A 127 15.16 11.16 -5.81
N TRP A 128 15.28 11.89 -4.70
CA TRP A 128 16.07 11.44 -3.54
C TRP A 128 15.54 10.13 -2.94
N LEU A 129 14.22 10.00 -2.76
CA LEU A 129 13.61 8.76 -2.26
C LEU A 129 13.84 7.59 -3.23
N ALA A 130 13.70 7.82 -4.54
CA ALA A 130 13.98 6.80 -5.55
C ALA A 130 15.45 6.36 -5.52
N ASP A 131 16.38 7.30 -5.37
CA ASP A 131 17.82 7.01 -5.27
C ASP A 131 18.17 6.23 -3.99
N GLU A 132 17.58 6.58 -2.83
CA GLU A 132 17.79 5.80 -1.60
C GLU A 132 17.16 4.40 -1.71
N MET A 133 15.98 4.25 -2.35
CA MET A 133 15.38 2.94 -2.61
C MET A 133 16.28 2.07 -3.49
N LEU A 134 16.84 2.62 -4.58
CA LEU A 134 17.82 1.91 -5.42
C LEU A 134 19.07 1.50 -4.63
N LYS A 135 19.63 2.42 -3.84
CA LYS A 135 20.83 2.19 -3.03
C LYS A 135 20.67 1.05 -2.03
N TYR A 136 19.48 0.89 -1.45
CA TYR A 136 19.18 -0.15 -0.47
C TYR A 136 18.49 -1.38 -1.05
N ASP A 137 18.30 -1.44 -2.37
CA ASP A 137 17.59 -2.51 -3.09
C ASP A 137 16.15 -2.72 -2.58
N VAL A 138 15.45 -1.60 -2.34
CA VAL A 138 14.05 -1.57 -1.91
C VAL A 138 13.16 -1.37 -3.12
N LYS A 139 12.20 -2.28 -3.36
CA LYS A 139 11.28 -2.15 -4.50
C LYS A 139 10.21 -1.07 -4.21
N PRO A 140 10.05 -0.04 -5.05
CA PRO A 140 8.99 0.94 -4.88
C PRO A 140 7.61 0.36 -5.22
N GLU A 141 6.61 0.63 -4.39
CA GLU A 141 5.20 0.67 -4.81
C GLU A 141 4.82 2.11 -5.09
N ILE A 142 4.43 2.41 -6.33
CA ILE A 142 4.11 3.78 -6.74
C ILE A 142 2.69 4.14 -6.32
N GLU A 143 2.55 5.16 -5.50
CA GLU A 143 1.25 5.67 -5.05
C GLU A 143 0.71 6.71 -6.05
N ALA A 144 -0.09 6.25 -7.01
CA ALA A 144 -0.71 7.09 -8.03
C ALA A 144 -2.08 7.61 -7.57
N PHE A 145 -2.08 8.85 -7.09
CA PHE A 145 -3.29 9.60 -6.72
C PHE A 145 -3.93 10.37 -7.89
N ASP A 146 -3.23 10.46 -9.02
CA ASP A 146 -3.68 11.13 -10.24
C ASP A 146 -2.98 10.53 -11.48
N LEU A 147 -3.52 10.78 -12.68
CA LEU A 147 -3.07 10.19 -13.94
C LEU A 147 -1.61 10.49 -14.25
N SER A 148 -1.18 11.74 -14.01
CA SER A 148 0.19 12.17 -14.29
C SER A 148 1.23 11.39 -13.47
N HIS A 149 0.84 10.83 -12.32
CA HIS A 149 1.74 10.04 -11.49
C HIS A 149 2.12 8.72 -12.19
N ILE A 150 1.21 8.13 -12.97
CA ILE A 150 1.49 6.94 -13.79
C ILE A 150 2.55 7.30 -14.85
N HIS A 151 2.36 8.41 -15.56
CA HIS A 151 3.32 8.88 -16.55
C HIS A 151 4.70 9.18 -15.94
N GLN A 152 4.72 9.81 -14.76
CA GLN A 152 5.97 10.12 -14.06
C GLN A 152 6.71 8.86 -13.60
N ALA A 153 6.00 7.86 -13.09
CA ALA A 153 6.61 6.59 -12.71
C ALA A 153 7.27 5.88 -13.90
N VAL A 154 6.59 5.84 -15.05
CA VAL A 154 7.16 5.29 -16.28
C VAL A 154 8.37 6.10 -16.74
N ALA A 155 8.33 7.43 -16.65
CA ALA A 155 9.45 8.28 -17.01
C ALA A 155 10.67 8.03 -16.11
N LEU A 156 10.49 7.96 -14.79
CA LEU A 156 11.55 7.64 -13.84
C LEU A 156 12.12 6.23 -14.06
N SER A 157 11.28 5.24 -14.38
CA SER A 157 11.75 3.90 -14.74
C SER A 157 12.62 3.89 -16.00
N LYS A 158 12.22 4.62 -17.05
CA LYS A 158 13.02 4.78 -18.28
C LYS A 158 14.35 5.48 -18.05
N GLN A 159 14.45 6.31 -17.01
CA GLN A 159 15.69 6.95 -16.58
C GLN A 159 16.57 6.05 -15.70
N GLY A 160 16.13 4.83 -15.40
CA GLY A 160 16.84 3.90 -14.51
C GLY A 160 16.70 4.24 -13.02
N LYS A 161 15.81 5.19 -12.66
CA LYS A 161 15.56 5.59 -11.26
C LYS A 161 14.63 4.62 -10.52
N LEU A 162 13.83 3.84 -11.24
CA LEU A 162 12.94 2.82 -10.67
C LEU A 162 13.18 1.49 -11.40
N LYS A 163 13.64 0.47 -10.67
CA LYS A 163 13.88 -0.87 -11.22
C LYS A 163 12.56 -1.53 -11.61
N GLY A 164 12.46 -1.96 -12.86
CA GLY A 164 11.32 -2.72 -13.37
C GLY A 164 11.36 -4.19 -12.89
N PRO A 165 10.23 -4.94 -13.00
CA PRO A 165 8.92 -4.45 -13.43
C PRO A 165 8.30 -3.50 -12.39
N LEU A 166 7.61 -2.45 -12.86
CA LEU A 166 6.96 -1.47 -11.98
C LEU A 166 5.79 -2.10 -11.21
N TYR A 167 5.50 -1.59 -10.02
CA TYR A 167 4.26 -1.86 -9.32
C TYR A 167 3.56 -0.56 -8.95
N VAL A 168 2.36 -0.35 -9.47
CA VAL A 168 1.64 0.93 -9.36
C VAL A 168 0.30 0.74 -8.64
N GLN A 169 0.10 1.46 -7.55
CA GLN A 169 -1.14 1.50 -6.79
C GLN A 169 -2.00 2.68 -7.25
N PHE A 170 -3.20 2.39 -7.74
CA PHE A 170 -4.22 3.39 -8.05
C PHE A 170 -5.00 3.72 -6.79
N VAL A 171 -4.75 4.89 -6.21
CA VAL A 171 -5.42 5.33 -4.99
C VAL A 171 -6.61 6.21 -5.34
N MET A 172 -7.83 5.76 -5.01
CA MET A 172 -9.06 6.48 -5.33
C MET A 172 -9.96 6.67 -4.11
N GLY A 173 -10.67 7.81 -4.08
CA GLY A 173 -11.64 8.15 -3.03
C GLY A 173 -11.11 9.03 -1.91
N VAL A 174 -9.84 9.48 -1.97
CA VAL A 174 -9.34 10.52 -1.06
C VAL A 174 -10.05 11.84 -1.38
N LYS A 175 -10.67 12.49 -0.38
CA LYS A 175 -11.31 13.81 -0.56
C LYS A 175 -10.31 14.82 -1.16
N ASN A 176 -10.73 15.52 -2.21
CA ASN A 176 -9.97 16.48 -3.02
C ASN A 176 -8.90 15.88 -3.96
N ALA A 177 -8.74 14.56 -4.02
CA ALA A 177 -7.91 13.88 -5.03
C ALA A 177 -8.82 13.15 -6.05
N MET A 178 -8.32 12.08 -6.69
CA MET A 178 -9.10 11.26 -7.62
C MET A 178 -10.29 10.57 -6.91
N PRO A 179 -11.55 10.83 -7.28
CA PRO A 179 -12.70 10.07 -6.79
C PRO A 179 -12.67 8.61 -7.28
N VAL A 180 -13.49 7.75 -6.68
CA VAL A 180 -13.70 6.40 -7.21
C VAL A 180 -14.59 6.49 -8.45
N ASP A 181 -13.99 6.26 -9.61
CA ASP A 181 -14.63 6.39 -10.92
C ASP A 181 -14.17 5.24 -11.85
N LYS A 182 -15.12 4.41 -12.31
CA LYS A 182 -14.80 3.21 -13.10
C LYS A 182 -14.18 3.52 -14.47
N PRO A 183 -14.71 4.46 -15.27
CA PRO A 183 -14.06 4.87 -16.52
C PRO A 183 -12.62 5.33 -16.30
N THR A 184 -12.33 6.08 -15.23
CA THR A 184 -10.96 6.50 -14.91
C THR A 184 -10.06 5.33 -14.52
N LEU A 185 -10.56 4.37 -13.71
CA LEU A 185 -9.79 3.15 -13.41
C LEU A 185 -9.45 2.38 -14.70
N ASP A 186 -10.42 2.19 -15.59
CA ASP A 186 -10.19 1.51 -16.87
C ASP A 186 -9.13 2.24 -17.72
N PHE A 187 -9.19 3.58 -17.73
CA PHE A 187 -8.19 4.39 -18.41
C PHE A 187 -6.80 4.32 -17.76
N TYR A 188 -6.72 4.18 -16.44
CA TYR A 188 -5.44 3.95 -15.74
C TYR A 188 -4.83 2.60 -16.12
N VAL A 189 -5.63 1.53 -16.16
CA VAL A 189 -5.21 0.19 -16.57
C VAL A 189 -4.73 0.21 -18.03
N GLU A 190 -5.52 0.80 -18.94
CA GLU A 190 -5.14 0.96 -20.36
C GLU A 190 -3.82 1.74 -20.50
N THR A 191 -3.69 2.86 -19.78
CA THR A 191 -2.51 3.72 -19.83
C THR A 191 -1.27 2.99 -19.32
N LEU A 192 -1.36 2.29 -18.19
CA LEU A 192 -0.23 1.53 -17.64
C LEU A 192 0.17 0.40 -18.59
N ASN A 193 -0.78 -0.40 -19.08
CA ASN A 193 -0.51 -1.48 -20.03
C ASN A 193 0.17 -0.98 -21.32
N ARG A 194 -0.25 0.20 -21.82
CA ARG A 194 0.36 0.80 -23.02
C ARG A 194 1.76 1.33 -22.78
N LEU A 195 2.06 1.83 -21.57
CA LEU A 195 3.31 2.53 -21.26
C LEU A 195 4.38 1.63 -20.61
N ALA A 196 3.96 0.62 -19.85
CA ALA A 196 4.79 -0.35 -19.13
C ALA A 196 4.05 -1.71 -19.06
N PRO A 197 4.03 -2.48 -20.15
CA PRO A 197 3.23 -3.71 -20.28
C PRO A 197 3.65 -4.86 -19.34
N ASP A 198 4.85 -4.79 -18.76
CA ASP A 198 5.37 -5.72 -17.76
C ASP A 198 5.03 -5.31 -16.31
N ALA A 199 4.51 -4.10 -16.11
CA ALA A 199 4.15 -3.60 -14.79
C ALA A 199 2.97 -4.36 -14.18
N GLN A 200 3.02 -4.51 -12.86
CA GLN A 200 1.89 -4.93 -12.05
C GLN A 200 1.15 -3.70 -11.50
N TRP A 201 -0.10 -3.87 -11.10
CA TRP A 201 -0.87 -2.80 -10.45
C TRP A 201 -1.83 -3.32 -9.40
N CYS A 202 -2.18 -2.46 -8.44
CA CYS A 202 -3.26 -2.68 -7.48
C CYS A 202 -4.19 -1.47 -7.37
N GLY A 203 -5.43 -1.70 -6.93
CA GLY A 203 -6.33 -0.61 -6.54
C GLY A 203 -6.52 -0.52 -5.03
N ALA A 204 -6.48 0.72 -4.50
CA ALA A 204 -6.72 1.07 -3.09
C ALA A 204 -7.85 2.09 -2.94
N GLY A 205 -9.00 1.66 -2.43
CA GLY A 205 -10.20 2.48 -2.29
C GLY A 205 -10.34 3.03 -0.87
N ILE A 206 -10.65 4.31 -0.73
CA ILE A 206 -10.76 4.97 0.58
C ILE A 206 -12.19 4.96 1.12
N GLY A 207 -12.31 4.63 2.41
CA GLY A 207 -13.55 4.63 3.19
C GLY A 207 -14.60 3.68 2.60
N PRO A 208 -15.84 4.15 2.34
CA PRO A 208 -16.91 3.30 1.82
C PRO A 208 -16.59 2.71 0.44
N ASN A 209 -15.60 3.24 -0.28
CA ASN A 209 -15.23 2.76 -1.61
C ASN A 209 -14.19 1.62 -1.60
N GLN A 210 -13.66 1.23 -0.44
CA GLN A 210 -12.64 0.17 -0.34
C GLN A 210 -13.12 -1.12 -1.02
N ALA A 211 -14.29 -1.65 -0.60
CA ALA A 211 -14.84 -2.89 -1.15
C ALA A 211 -15.12 -2.80 -2.66
N LEU A 212 -15.63 -1.66 -3.13
CA LEU A 212 -15.95 -1.44 -4.54
C LEU A 212 -14.69 -1.45 -5.40
N LEU A 213 -13.63 -0.77 -4.96
CA LEU A 213 -12.37 -0.76 -5.71
C LEU A 213 -11.64 -2.10 -5.61
N ASN A 214 -11.77 -2.83 -4.49
CA ASN A 214 -11.29 -4.21 -4.39
C ASN A 214 -11.92 -5.09 -5.47
N GLU A 215 -13.26 -5.04 -5.57
CA GLU A 215 -14.01 -5.79 -6.57
C GLU A 215 -13.59 -5.45 -8.01
N TRP A 216 -13.50 -4.16 -8.36
CA TRP A 216 -13.06 -3.75 -9.69
C TRP A 216 -11.63 -4.20 -10.01
N SER A 217 -10.73 -4.11 -9.04
CA SER A 217 -9.33 -4.50 -9.24
C SER A 217 -9.20 -6.01 -9.45
N ILE A 218 -9.91 -6.80 -8.65
CA ILE A 218 -9.95 -8.25 -8.78
C ILE A 218 -10.54 -8.65 -10.14
N ALA A 219 -11.69 -8.07 -10.51
CA ALA A 219 -12.37 -8.36 -11.77
C ALA A 219 -11.52 -8.01 -13.01
N ALA A 220 -10.75 -6.91 -12.95
CA ALA A 220 -9.91 -6.45 -14.04
C ALA A 220 -8.52 -7.12 -14.11
N GLY A 221 -8.24 -8.10 -13.24
CA GLY A 221 -6.98 -8.84 -13.25
C GLY A 221 -5.83 -8.20 -12.46
N GLY A 222 -6.06 -7.06 -11.80
CA GLY A 222 -5.08 -6.40 -10.94
C GLY A 222 -4.92 -7.06 -9.57
N HIS A 223 -4.20 -6.40 -8.67
CA HIS A 223 -4.09 -6.74 -7.25
C HIS A 223 -4.89 -5.73 -6.41
N THR A 224 -4.93 -5.88 -5.10
CA THR A 224 -5.71 -4.93 -4.30
C THR A 224 -5.19 -4.72 -2.88
N ARG A 225 -5.65 -3.62 -2.27
CA ARG A 225 -5.30 -3.19 -0.92
C ARG A 225 -6.56 -2.99 -0.07
N THR A 226 -6.48 -3.43 1.18
CA THR A 226 -7.51 -3.25 2.20
C THR A 226 -6.86 -2.93 3.55
N GLY A 227 -7.64 -2.73 4.60
CA GLY A 227 -7.13 -2.47 5.95
C GLY A 227 -7.68 -1.18 6.57
N LEU A 228 -7.43 -1.05 7.87
CA LEU A 228 -7.96 -0.01 8.74
C LEU A 228 -7.36 1.37 8.46
N GLU A 229 -6.21 1.44 7.77
CA GLU A 229 -5.67 2.70 7.25
C GLU A 229 -6.66 3.38 6.31
N ASP A 230 -7.24 2.61 5.39
CA ASP A 230 -8.05 3.15 4.30
C ASP A 230 -9.53 3.21 4.68
N ASN A 231 -10.00 2.27 5.52
CA ASN A 231 -11.40 2.17 5.92
C ASN A 231 -11.57 1.43 7.26
N VAL A 232 -12.29 2.04 8.19
CA VAL A 232 -12.49 1.51 9.55
C VAL A 232 -13.82 0.77 9.73
N ARG A 233 -14.59 0.52 8.67
CA ARG A 233 -15.95 -0.02 8.73
C ARG A 233 -16.19 -1.20 7.78
N LEU A 234 -17.07 -2.12 8.15
CA LEU A 234 -17.55 -3.17 7.22
C LEU A 234 -18.70 -2.66 6.34
N ASP A 235 -19.56 -1.83 6.94
CA ASP A 235 -20.72 -1.22 6.29
C ASP A 235 -20.97 0.18 6.87
N ARG A 236 -22.11 0.80 6.55
CA ARG A 236 -22.44 2.17 6.99
C ARG A 236 -22.45 2.33 8.53
N HIS A 237 -22.78 1.28 9.27
CA HIS A 237 -23.04 1.33 10.71
C HIS A 237 -22.04 0.50 11.52
N THR A 238 -21.47 -0.56 10.95
CA THR A 238 -20.60 -1.53 11.65
C THR A 238 -19.13 -1.18 11.50
N LEU A 239 -18.42 -1.01 12.62
CA LEU A 239 -16.95 -0.89 12.64
C LEU A 239 -16.32 -2.23 12.26
N ALA A 240 -15.20 -2.20 11.53
CA ALA A 240 -14.43 -3.40 11.24
C ALA A 240 -13.74 -3.90 12.53
N PRO A 241 -13.93 -5.17 12.92
CA PRO A 241 -13.39 -5.67 14.19
C PRO A 241 -11.87 -5.89 14.15
N SER A 242 -11.27 -6.00 12.95
CA SER A 242 -9.84 -6.21 12.74
C SER A 242 -9.44 -5.90 11.30
N ASN A 243 -8.13 -5.79 11.04
CA ASN A 243 -7.58 -5.82 9.69
C ASN A 243 -7.88 -7.16 8.98
N ALA A 244 -7.82 -8.28 9.72
CA ALA A 244 -8.11 -9.61 9.18
C ALA A 244 -9.54 -9.72 8.60
N ALA A 245 -10.55 -9.17 9.29
CA ALA A 245 -11.93 -9.15 8.78
C ALA A 245 -12.06 -8.38 7.45
N LEU A 246 -11.25 -7.34 7.25
CA LEU A 246 -11.20 -6.61 5.98
C LEU A 246 -10.48 -7.39 4.87
N VAL A 247 -9.50 -8.24 5.23
CA VAL A 247 -8.83 -9.17 4.31
C VAL A 247 -9.77 -10.31 3.92
N GLU A 248 -10.48 -10.93 4.85
CA GLU A 248 -11.46 -11.99 4.60
C GLU A 248 -12.51 -11.56 3.57
N ARG A 249 -13.02 -10.33 3.67
CA ARG A 249 -13.94 -9.76 2.66
C ARG A 249 -13.32 -9.74 1.26
N VAL A 250 -12.02 -9.45 1.13
CA VAL A 250 -11.30 -9.46 -0.14
C VAL A 250 -11.08 -10.89 -0.62
N VAL A 251 -10.80 -11.84 0.26
CA VAL A 251 -10.71 -13.27 -0.07
C VAL A 251 -12.02 -13.77 -0.68
N THR A 252 -13.17 -13.44 -0.10
CA THR A 252 -14.49 -13.79 -0.67
C THR A 252 -14.68 -13.18 -2.06
N LEU A 253 -14.17 -11.96 -2.32
CA LEU A 253 -14.20 -11.37 -3.66
C LEU A 253 -13.29 -12.13 -4.64
N CYS A 254 -12.09 -12.54 -4.21
CA CYS A 254 -11.20 -13.38 -5.01
C CYS A 254 -11.89 -14.70 -5.43
N GLU A 255 -12.58 -15.36 -4.49
CA GLU A 255 -13.39 -16.56 -4.76
C GLU A 255 -14.51 -16.28 -5.77
N LYS A 256 -15.27 -15.19 -5.60
CA LYS A 256 -16.35 -14.77 -6.51
C LYS A 256 -15.88 -14.64 -7.96
N TYR A 257 -14.65 -14.18 -8.18
CA TYR A 257 -14.07 -13.97 -9.51
C TYR A 257 -13.13 -15.10 -9.95
N GLU A 258 -13.14 -16.24 -9.24
CA GLU A 258 -12.32 -17.43 -9.56
C GLU A 258 -10.81 -17.11 -9.69
N ARG A 259 -10.34 -16.16 -8.88
CA ARG A 259 -8.93 -15.77 -8.80
C ARG A 259 -8.34 -16.27 -7.48
N PRO A 260 -7.35 -17.17 -7.49
CA PRO A 260 -6.75 -17.64 -6.25
C PRO A 260 -6.07 -16.48 -5.51
N VAL A 261 -6.16 -16.47 -4.18
CA VAL A 261 -5.37 -15.55 -3.35
C VAL A 261 -3.90 -15.94 -3.48
N ALA A 262 -3.05 -14.96 -3.77
CA ALA A 262 -1.62 -15.21 -3.92
C ALA A 262 -0.99 -15.56 -2.57
N THR A 263 -0.26 -16.68 -2.52
CA THR A 263 0.64 -16.93 -1.39
C THR A 263 1.75 -15.89 -1.36
N TRP A 264 2.42 -15.72 -0.22
CA TRP A 264 3.55 -14.78 -0.14
C TRP A 264 4.69 -15.14 -1.11
N HIS A 265 4.93 -16.43 -1.38
CA HIS A 265 5.90 -16.87 -2.40
C HIS A 265 5.48 -16.41 -3.81
N GLN A 266 4.21 -16.57 -4.15
CA GLN A 266 3.68 -16.11 -5.42
C GLN A 266 3.74 -14.58 -5.53
N ALA A 267 3.39 -13.86 -4.46
CA ALA A 267 3.47 -12.42 -4.42
C ALA A 267 4.91 -11.92 -4.65
N ARG A 268 5.91 -12.52 -3.97
CA ARG A 268 7.33 -12.20 -4.18
C ARG A 268 7.74 -12.42 -5.63
N ARG A 269 7.38 -13.56 -6.22
CA ARG A 269 7.67 -13.86 -7.63
C ARG A 269 6.99 -12.90 -8.62
N ILE A 270 5.71 -12.61 -8.41
CA ILE A 270 4.93 -11.68 -9.25
C ILE A 270 5.55 -10.28 -9.21
N LEU A 271 6.05 -9.86 -8.04
CA LEU A 271 6.65 -8.56 -7.83
C LEU A 271 8.17 -8.54 -8.05
N ASP A 272 8.78 -9.62 -8.52
CA ASP A 272 10.24 -9.72 -8.74
C ASP A 272 11.06 -9.35 -7.48
N LEU A 273 10.66 -9.92 -6.34
CA LEU A 273 11.35 -9.82 -5.05
C LEU A 273 12.10 -11.11 -4.76
N THR A 274 13.20 -11.02 -3.98
CA THR A 274 13.92 -12.20 -3.50
C THR A 274 13.04 -13.05 -2.59
N GLU A 275 13.19 -14.38 -2.68
CA GLU A 275 12.53 -15.35 -1.79
C GLU A 275 13.02 -15.23 -0.33
#